data_AF-A0A350G1D7-F1
#
_entry.id   AF-A0A350G1D7-F1
#
_cell.length_a   1.000
_cell.length_b   1.000
_cell.length_c   1.000
_cell.angle_alpha   90.00
_cell.angle_beta   90.00
_cell.angle_gamma   90.00
#
_symmetry.space_group_name_H-M   'P 1'
#
loop_
_entity.id
_entity.type
_entity.pdbx_description
1 polymer ?
#
loop_
_entity_poly.entity_id
_entity_poly.type
_entity_poly.pdbx_seq_one_letter_code
_entity_poly.pdbx_strand_id
1 'polypeptide(L)'
;MTLPRVFRAGNGASRQDFHWIGHTRDEDKESSTPGDKSQKPQDQKRKQKYRQLTDITLGEVEEAIKLFEHQLVPTQENWIGRNTFCRLPLKRKHGQPPIIFGRVKTSFPTDGFLDNIEEMELYFPSKYAAPDVVHINRDEISRKSQMQAQSYFVRVRVLTSAEEKAELGESISMLSANGFQPEFETGYLDLLDMNEENQSVYPLLYVIGSRWFGTMPESIHAELKAKLKEMIGWGRQVINYHPEWLTHDVNTLNRALGFKYGFTPVVLTEPGNAQETASIVAKTFERMFHSPSVTK
;
A
#
# COMPACT_ATOMS: atom_id res chain seq x y z
N MET A 1 -23.66 16.95 17.39
CA MET A 1 -23.12 15.83 16.57
C MET A 1 -22.03 15.14 17.37
N THR A 2 -22.20 13.86 17.64
CA THR A 2 -21.37 13.07 18.57
C THR A 2 -20.42 12.22 17.74
N LEU A 3 -19.11 12.45 17.87
CA LEU A 3 -18.08 11.68 17.15
C LEU A 3 -18.14 10.18 17.53
N PRO A 4 -17.86 9.25 16.59
CA PRO A 4 -17.83 7.80 16.85
C PRO A 4 -16.94 7.42 18.04
N ARG A 5 -17.32 6.36 18.78
CA ARG A 5 -16.70 5.92 20.05
C ARG A 5 -15.22 5.47 19.98
N VAL A 6 -14.54 5.60 18.84
CA VAL A 6 -13.12 5.25 18.66
C VAL A 6 -12.17 6.27 19.34
N PHE A 7 -12.65 7.47 19.69
CA PHE A 7 -11.81 8.57 20.20
C PHE A 7 -11.51 8.58 21.71
N ARG A 8 -11.78 7.51 22.46
CA ARG A 8 -11.39 7.42 23.89
C ARG A 8 -10.30 6.37 24.11
N ALA A 9 -9.05 6.75 23.93
CA ALA A 9 -7.91 5.99 24.42
C ALA A 9 -7.59 6.42 25.87
N GLY A 10 -7.63 5.43 26.77
CA GLY A 10 -7.35 5.56 28.20
C GLY A 10 -5.89 5.89 28.51
N ASN A 11 -5.70 6.40 29.73
CA ASN A 11 -4.45 6.89 30.28
C ASN A 11 -3.36 5.81 30.43
N GLY A 12 -2.11 6.22 30.17
CA GLY A 12 -0.95 5.81 30.96
C GLY A 12 0.03 4.82 30.32
N ALA A 13 1.15 5.33 29.79
CA ALA A 13 2.50 5.10 30.34
C ALA A 13 3.57 5.56 29.32
N SER A 14 4.52 6.35 29.83
CA SER A 14 5.71 6.85 29.16
C SER A 14 6.79 5.79 28.96
N ARG A 15 7.57 5.93 27.87
CA ARG A 15 9.01 5.58 27.71
C ARG A 15 9.42 6.09 26.33
N GLN A 16 9.89 7.34 26.23
CA GLN A 16 11.30 7.75 26.21
C GLN A 16 12.13 7.18 25.05
N ASP A 17 12.63 8.14 24.27
CA ASP A 17 13.76 8.21 23.33
C ASP A 17 13.77 7.29 22.11
N PHE A 18 13.92 7.87 20.91
CA PHE A 18 15.11 7.65 20.07
C PHE A 18 15.28 8.80 19.05
N HIS A 19 16.47 9.38 19.07
CA HIS A 19 17.04 10.29 18.08
C HIS A 19 17.52 9.48 16.86
N TRP A 20 17.28 9.97 15.65
CA TRP A 20 17.80 9.41 14.40
C TRP A 20 19.05 10.19 13.97
N ILE A 21 20.26 9.62 14.10
CA ILE A 21 21.42 9.86 13.22
C ILE A 21 22.28 8.58 13.19
N GLY A 22 22.77 8.23 11.99
CA GLY A 22 23.32 6.93 11.62
C GLY A 22 24.43 6.31 12.47
N HIS A 23 24.40 4.99 12.56
CA HIS A 23 25.58 4.12 12.52
C HIS A 23 25.18 2.69 12.15
N THR A 24 25.90 2.13 11.18
CA THR A 24 26.08 0.70 10.94
C THR A 24 26.56 -0.01 12.20
N ARG A 25 25.91 -1.13 12.54
CA ARG A 25 26.59 -2.28 13.17
C ARG A 25 25.77 -3.54 12.99
N ASP A 26 26.33 -4.47 12.22
CA ASP A 26 26.10 -5.90 12.38
C ASP A 26 26.29 -6.27 13.86
N GLU A 27 25.43 -7.14 14.38
CA GLU A 27 25.78 -8.14 15.40
C GLU A 27 24.58 -9.07 15.60
N ASP A 28 24.63 -10.21 14.91
CA ASP A 28 24.12 -11.48 15.41
C ASP A 28 24.56 -11.66 16.87
N LYS A 29 23.61 -11.90 17.77
CA LYS A 29 23.91 -12.50 19.08
C LYS A 29 23.09 -13.76 19.26
N GLU A 30 23.68 -14.83 18.75
CA GLU A 30 23.59 -16.17 19.33
C GLU A 30 23.83 -16.07 20.85
N SER A 31 22.85 -16.49 21.64
CA SER A 31 23.07 -16.82 23.04
C SER A 31 23.42 -18.31 23.12
N SER A 32 24.68 -18.58 23.41
CA SER A 32 25.20 -19.92 23.66
C SER A 32 25.10 -20.24 25.15
N THR A 33 24.50 -21.38 25.46
CA THR A 33 24.75 -22.12 26.71
C THR A 33 24.94 -23.60 26.36
N PRO A 34 25.89 -24.35 26.97
CA PRO A 34 26.34 -25.63 26.46
C PRO A 34 25.74 -26.85 27.20
N GLY A 35 25.42 -27.91 26.45
CA GLY A 35 25.07 -29.28 26.89
C GLY A 35 23.57 -29.47 27.13
N ASP A 36 22.86 -30.46 26.58
CA ASP A 36 23.22 -31.84 26.29
C ASP A 36 22.26 -32.45 25.22
N LYS A 37 22.64 -33.63 24.75
CA LYS A 37 22.24 -34.32 23.52
C LYS A 37 20.74 -34.62 23.30
N SER A 38 20.41 -34.72 22.00
CA SER A 38 19.40 -35.60 21.38
C SER A 38 17.93 -35.17 21.38
N GLN A 39 17.48 -34.60 20.27
CA GLN A 39 16.46 -35.18 19.37
C GLN A 39 16.14 -34.16 18.27
N LYS A 40 16.46 -34.48 17.01
CA LYS A 40 16.01 -33.71 15.85
C LYS A 40 14.48 -33.84 15.75
N PRO A 41 13.68 -32.77 15.87
CA PRO A 41 12.35 -32.80 15.30
C PRO A 41 12.54 -32.68 13.79
N GLN A 42 12.15 -33.71 13.06
CA GLN A 42 11.87 -33.60 11.63
C GLN A 42 10.96 -32.39 11.44
N ASP A 43 11.48 -31.33 10.83
CA ASP A 43 10.66 -30.26 10.26
C ASP A 43 9.78 -30.89 9.18
N GLN A 44 8.59 -31.28 9.59
CA GLN A 44 7.52 -31.71 8.73
C GLN A 44 7.15 -30.53 7.84
N LYS A 45 7.66 -30.57 6.62
CA LYS A 45 7.02 -30.11 5.37
C LYS A 45 5.73 -29.30 5.60
N ARG A 46 5.85 -27.97 5.70
CA ARG A 46 4.74 -27.04 5.41
C ARG A 46 4.41 -27.13 3.91
N LYS A 47 3.69 -28.18 3.53
CA LYS A 47 3.23 -28.45 2.16
C LYS A 47 1.82 -27.89 1.99
N GLN A 48 1.75 -26.62 1.60
CA GLN A 48 0.78 -26.04 0.66
C GLN A 48 1.20 -24.57 0.45
N LYS A 49 2.06 -24.31 -0.55
CA LYS A 49 2.67 -22.98 -0.74
C LYS A 49 1.91 -22.12 -1.75
N TYR A 50 1.10 -22.73 -2.63
CA TYR A 50 0.38 -22.03 -3.69
C TYR A 50 -1.06 -22.53 -3.81
N ARG A 51 -2.00 -21.60 -4.01
CA ARG A 51 -3.39 -21.89 -4.40
C ARG A 51 -3.43 -22.21 -5.88
N GLN A 52 -4.13 -23.28 -6.26
CA GLN A 52 -4.25 -23.69 -7.66
C GLN A 52 -5.23 -22.78 -8.40
N LEU A 53 -4.96 -22.52 -9.68
CA LEU A 53 -5.85 -21.72 -10.53
C LEU A 53 -7.26 -22.30 -10.67
N THR A 54 -7.40 -23.63 -10.56
CA THR A 54 -8.70 -24.33 -10.60
C THR A 54 -9.54 -24.16 -9.35
N ASP A 55 -8.92 -23.74 -8.24
CA ASP A 55 -9.60 -23.52 -6.97
C ASP A 55 -10.11 -22.08 -6.84
N ILE A 56 -9.77 -21.21 -7.80
CA ILE A 56 -10.18 -19.80 -7.84
C ILE A 56 -11.43 -19.69 -8.71
N THR A 57 -12.52 -19.21 -8.12
CA THR A 57 -13.77 -19.04 -8.85
C THR A 57 -13.78 -17.73 -9.64
N LEU A 58 -14.60 -17.66 -10.70
CA LEU A 58 -14.82 -16.41 -11.43
C LEU A 58 -15.34 -15.30 -10.50
N GLY A 59 -16.22 -15.64 -9.55
CA GLY A 59 -16.78 -14.68 -8.59
C GLY A 59 -15.72 -14.05 -7.70
N GLU A 60 -14.73 -14.82 -7.24
CA GLU A 60 -13.60 -14.27 -6.46
C GLU A 60 -12.74 -13.32 -7.30
N VAL A 61 -12.49 -13.65 -8.57
CA VAL A 61 -11.74 -12.76 -9.48
C VAL A 61 -12.51 -11.44 -9.69
N GLU A 62 -13.83 -11.51 -9.88
CA GLU A 62 -14.67 -10.31 -10.04
C GLU A 62 -14.72 -9.47 -8.77
N GLU A 63 -14.82 -10.08 -7.58
CA GLU A 63 -14.78 -9.37 -6.30
C GLU A 63 -13.41 -8.69 -6.09
N ALA A 64 -12.33 -9.39 -6.39
CA ALA A 64 -10.97 -8.86 -6.33
C ALA A 64 -10.78 -7.65 -7.25
N ILE A 65 -11.28 -7.71 -8.50
CA ILE A 65 -11.20 -6.58 -9.43
C ILE A 65 -11.98 -5.38 -8.88
N LYS A 66 -13.23 -5.58 -8.45
CA LYS A 66 -14.08 -4.51 -7.89
C LYS A 66 -13.47 -3.85 -6.65
N LEU A 67 -12.76 -4.62 -5.83
CA LEU A 67 -12.10 -4.09 -4.63
C LEU A 67 -10.99 -3.10 -4.97
N PHE A 68 -10.30 -3.29 -6.10
CA PHE A 68 -9.12 -2.50 -6.46
C PHE A 68 -9.30 -1.59 -7.67
N GLU A 69 -10.38 -1.70 -8.45
CA GLU A 69 -10.51 -0.97 -9.72
C GLU A 69 -10.33 0.55 -9.58
N HIS A 70 -10.88 1.15 -8.53
CA HIS A 70 -10.75 2.59 -8.26
C HIS A 70 -9.37 2.99 -7.74
N GLN A 71 -8.59 2.02 -7.29
CA GLN A 71 -7.25 2.17 -6.72
C GLN A 71 -6.16 2.00 -7.77
N LEU A 72 -6.50 1.63 -9.01
CA LEU A 72 -5.55 1.23 -10.02
C LEU A 72 -5.60 2.16 -11.24
N VAL A 73 -4.42 2.48 -11.78
CA VAL A 73 -4.25 3.21 -13.04
C VAL A 73 -3.61 2.27 -14.05
N PRO A 74 -4.22 2.10 -15.24
CA PRO A 74 -3.63 1.32 -16.32
C PRO A 74 -2.24 1.84 -16.69
N THR A 75 -1.34 0.91 -17.00
CA THR A 75 0.02 1.18 -17.46
C THR A 75 0.21 0.64 -18.87
N GLN A 76 1.40 0.13 -19.21
CA GLN A 76 1.69 -0.45 -20.51
C GLN A 76 0.99 -1.81 -20.68
N GLU A 77 0.36 -2.02 -21.84
CA GLU A 77 -0.24 -3.29 -22.21
C GLU A 77 0.82 -4.39 -22.32
N ASN A 78 0.48 -5.59 -21.86
CA ASN A 78 1.35 -6.76 -21.87
C ASN A 78 2.71 -6.58 -21.16
N TRP A 79 2.93 -5.50 -20.43
CA TRP A 79 4.13 -5.34 -19.60
C TRP A 79 3.87 -5.91 -18.20
N ILE A 80 4.79 -6.70 -17.67
CA ILE A 80 4.72 -7.30 -16.33
C ILE A 80 5.92 -6.78 -15.56
N GLY A 81 5.66 -6.24 -14.37
CA GLY A 81 6.72 -5.83 -13.47
C GLY A 81 6.43 -6.22 -12.03
N ARG A 82 7.49 -6.30 -11.23
CA ARG A 82 7.35 -6.51 -9.80
C ARG A 82 6.47 -5.40 -9.19
N ASN A 83 5.63 -5.78 -8.23
CA ASN A 83 4.71 -4.90 -7.51
C ASN A 83 3.54 -4.32 -8.33
N THR A 84 3.41 -4.61 -9.62
CA THR A 84 2.24 -4.18 -10.39
C THR A 84 1.06 -5.13 -10.23
N PHE A 85 -0.15 -4.61 -10.38
CA PHE A 85 -1.32 -5.45 -10.57
C PHE A 85 -1.38 -5.88 -12.01
N CYS A 86 -1.75 -7.13 -12.27
CA CYS A 86 -1.97 -7.61 -13.61
C CYS A 86 -3.31 -8.33 -13.70
N ARG A 87 -4.00 -8.11 -14.82
CA ARG A 87 -5.15 -8.87 -15.27
C ARG A 87 -4.70 -9.69 -16.47
N LEU A 88 -4.66 -11.01 -16.30
CA LEU A 88 -4.08 -11.93 -17.28
C LEU A 88 -5.15 -12.86 -17.86
N PRO A 89 -5.27 -12.95 -19.19
CA PRO A 89 -6.11 -13.94 -19.82
C PRO A 89 -5.48 -15.33 -19.64
N LEU A 90 -6.28 -16.29 -19.20
CA LEU A 90 -5.85 -17.67 -18.98
C LEU A 90 -6.35 -18.58 -20.11
N LYS A 91 -5.60 -19.64 -20.42
CA LYS A 91 -6.05 -20.69 -21.34
C LYS A 91 -7.25 -21.39 -20.72
N ARG A 92 -8.28 -21.66 -21.54
CA ARG A 92 -9.48 -22.36 -21.07
C ARG A 92 -9.11 -23.78 -20.62
N LYS A 93 -9.29 -24.07 -19.34
CA LYS A 93 -9.23 -25.40 -18.74
C LYS A 93 -10.45 -25.60 -17.85
N HIS A 94 -10.87 -26.85 -17.65
CA HIS A 94 -12.02 -27.16 -16.81
C HIS A 94 -11.78 -26.69 -15.36
N GLY A 95 -12.70 -25.91 -14.81
CA GLY A 95 -12.61 -25.37 -13.44
C GLY A 95 -11.69 -24.15 -13.26
N GLN A 96 -10.95 -23.73 -14.29
CA GLN A 96 -10.08 -22.55 -14.23
C GLN A 96 -10.83 -21.30 -14.71
N PRO A 97 -10.70 -20.14 -14.02
CA PRO A 97 -11.31 -18.91 -14.49
C PRO A 97 -10.62 -18.45 -15.79
N PRO A 98 -11.35 -17.81 -16.72
CA PRO A 98 -10.78 -17.37 -18.00
C PRO A 98 -9.77 -16.22 -17.85
N ILE A 99 -9.75 -15.58 -16.68
CA ILE A 99 -8.90 -14.44 -16.34
C ILE A 99 -8.48 -14.61 -14.88
N ILE A 100 -7.27 -14.19 -14.55
CA ILE A 100 -6.81 -14.00 -13.17
C ILE A 100 -6.41 -12.55 -12.96
N PHE A 101 -6.53 -12.09 -11.72
CA PHE A 101 -6.15 -10.75 -11.31
C PHE A 101 -5.35 -10.83 -10.01
N GLY A 102 -4.24 -10.12 -9.93
CA GLY A 102 -3.41 -10.12 -8.71
C GLY A 102 -2.19 -9.24 -8.82
N ARG A 103 -1.48 -9.06 -7.71
CA ARG A 103 -0.23 -8.31 -7.65
C ARG A 103 0.95 -9.22 -7.96
N VAL A 104 1.82 -8.82 -8.87
CA VAL A 104 3.06 -9.53 -9.16
C VAL A 104 3.97 -9.47 -7.94
N LYS A 105 4.18 -10.63 -7.33
CA LYS A 105 5.13 -10.82 -6.23
C LYS A 105 6.53 -11.01 -6.78
N THR A 106 6.67 -11.92 -7.74
CA THR A 106 7.91 -12.23 -8.46
C THR A 106 7.57 -12.67 -9.88
N SER A 107 8.46 -12.40 -10.83
CA SER A 107 8.40 -12.88 -12.21
C SER A 107 9.80 -13.28 -12.66
N PHE A 108 9.88 -14.22 -13.59
CA PHE A 108 11.11 -14.59 -14.27
C PHE A 108 10.92 -14.48 -15.79
N PRO A 109 11.73 -13.66 -16.50
CA PRO A 109 12.65 -12.63 -15.98
C PRO A 109 11.96 -11.57 -15.11
N THR A 110 12.73 -10.82 -14.31
CA THR A 110 12.21 -9.94 -13.24
C THR A 110 11.13 -8.99 -13.70
N ASP A 111 11.36 -8.23 -14.77
CA ASP A 111 10.37 -7.34 -15.40
C ASP A 111 10.48 -7.47 -16.93
N GLY A 112 9.38 -7.21 -17.65
CA GLY A 112 9.40 -7.17 -19.11
C GLY A 112 8.05 -7.43 -19.75
N PHE A 113 8.05 -7.57 -21.07
CA PHE A 113 6.84 -7.98 -21.79
C PHE A 113 6.46 -9.41 -21.47
N LEU A 114 5.15 -9.66 -21.34
CA LEU A 114 4.52 -10.94 -21.03
C LEU A 114 5.04 -12.08 -21.91
N ASP A 115 5.38 -11.78 -23.16
CA ASP A 115 5.92 -12.78 -24.09
C ASP A 115 7.24 -13.38 -23.64
N ASN A 116 8.01 -12.64 -22.86
CA ASN A 116 9.30 -13.00 -22.29
C ASN A 116 9.18 -13.59 -20.88
N ILE A 117 8.01 -13.50 -20.23
CA ILE A 117 7.81 -14.06 -18.89
C ILE A 117 7.59 -15.57 -19.00
N GLU A 118 8.39 -16.34 -18.27
CA GLU A 118 8.36 -17.80 -18.20
C GLU A 118 7.49 -18.30 -17.04
N GLU A 119 7.65 -17.68 -15.88
CA GLU A 119 6.88 -17.98 -14.67
C GLU A 119 6.65 -16.72 -13.83
N MET A 120 5.57 -16.71 -13.05
CA MET A 120 5.28 -15.62 -12.12
C MET A 120 4.52 -16.13 -10.89
N GLU A 121 4.75 -15.46 -9.76
CA GLU A 121 3.93 -15.57 -8.57
C GLU A 121 3.07 -14.31 -8.43
N LEU A 122 1.76 -14.50 -8.26
CA LEU A 122 0.82 -13.43 -7.95
C LEU A 122 0.33 -13.57 -6.51
N TYR A 123 0.19 -12.43 -5.83
CA TYR A 123 -0.72 -12.32 -4.70
C TYR A 123 -2.13 -12.13 -5.23
N PHE A 124 -2.98 -13.14 -5.05
CA PHE A 124 -4.42 -13.08 -5.31
C PHE A 124 -5.11 -12.47 -4.08
N PRO A 125 -5.70 -11.29 -4.19
CA PRO A 125 -6.24 -10.60 -3.04
C PRO A 125 -7.53 -11.24 -2.53
N SER A 126 -7.73 -11.17 -1.21
CA SER A 126 -8.96 -11.58 -0.54
C SER A 126 -9.49 -10.45 0.31
N LYS A 127 -10.81 -10.26 0.36
CA LYS A 127 -11.44 -9.22 1.16
C LYS A 127 -11.36 -9.50 2.67
N TYR A 128 -11.37 -10.78 3.05
CA TYR A 128 -11.54 -11.23 4.43
C TYR A 128 -10.34 -11.99 5.00
N ALA A 129 -9.30 -12.22 4.19
CA ALA A 129 -8.13 -13.00 4.57
C ALA A 129 -6.85 -12.43 3.96
N ALA A 130 -5.71 -12.95 4.43
CA ALA A 130 -4.43 -12.72 3.78
C ALA A 130 -4.48 -13.21 2.30
N PRO A 131 -3.68 -12.63 1.41
CA PRO A 131 -3.74 -12.93 -0.01
C PRO A 131 -3.15 -14.32 -0.26
N ASP A 132 -3.77 -15.06 -1.15
CA ASP A 132 -3.24 -16.34 -1.60
C ASP A 132 -2.07 -16.09 -2.55
N VAL A 133 -1.07 -16.98 -2.54
CA VAL A 133 -0.02 -16.96 -3.56
C VAL A 133 -0.42 -17.93 -4.67
N VAL A 134 -0.46 -17.44 -5.90
CA VAL A 134 -0.80 -18.20 -7.09
C VAL A 134 0.42 -18.25 -7.99
N HIS A 135 0.82 -19.45 -8.41
CA HIS A 135 1.89 -19.63 -9.36
C HIS A 135 1.31 -19.79 -10.77
N ILE A 136 1.85 -19.07 -11.74
CA ILE A 136 1.38 -19.09 -13.13
C ILE A 136 2.57 -19.31 -14.05
N ASN A 137 2.49 -20.36 -14.86
CA ASN A 137 3.46 -20.61 -15.93
C ASN A 137 3.02 -19.92 -17.22
N ARG A 138 3.99 -19.58 -18.08
CA ARG A 138 3.78 -19.04 -19.44
C ARG A 138 2.74 -19.82 -20.24
N ASP A 139 2.74 -21.15 -20.11
CA ASP A 139 1.83 -22.04 -20.82
C ASP A 139 0.38 -22.00 -20.32
N GLU A 140 0.11 -21.33 -19.22
CA GLU A 140 -1.25 -21.18 -18.68
C GLU A 140 -1.91 -19.88 -19.16
N ILE A 141 -1.12 -18.96 -19.73
CA ILE A 141 -1.55 -17.66 -20.20
C ILE A 141 -2.04 -17.77 -21.65
N SER A 142 -3.21 -17.22 -21.93
CA SER A 142 -3.82 -17.26 -23.25
C SER A 142 -3.35 -16.11 -24.13
N ARG A 143 -2.51 -16.42 -25.12
CA ARG A 143 -2.03 -15.47 -26.15
C ARG A 143 -2.99 -15.26 -27.30
N LYS A 144 -3.96 -16.17 -27.45
CA LYS A 144 -4.98 -16.14 -28.51
C LYS A 144 -6.28 -15.50 -28.03
N SER A 145 -6.32 -15.04 -26.78
CA SER A 145 -7.46 -14.30 -26.25
C SER A 145 -7.61 -12.97 -26.99
N GLN A 146 -8.84 -12.55 -27.24
CA GLN A 146 -9.12 -11.18 -27.69
C GLN A 146 -8.82 -10.14 -26.60
N MET A 147 -8.73 -10.59 -25.34
CA MET A 147 -8.35 -9.73 -24.21
C MET A 147 -6.83 -9.77 -24.05
N GLN A 148 -6.20 -8.59 -24.15
CA GLN A 148 -4.78 -8.42 -23.85
C GLN A 148 -4.54 -8.43 -22.34
N ALA A 149 -3.30 -8.75 -21.94
CA ALA A 149 -2.91 -8.59 -20.55
C ALA A 149 -2.80 -7.11 -20.20
N GLN A 150 -3.38 -6.73 -19.08
CA GLN A 150 -3.37 -5.35 -18.59
C GLN A 150 -2.59 -5.30 -17.28
N SER A 151 -1.73 -4.31 -17.16
CA SER A 151 -0.99 -4.06 -15.92
C SER A 151 -1.33 -2.68 -15.38
N TYR A 152 -1.30 -2.57 -14.06
CA TYR A 152 -1.74 -1.38 -13.35
C TYR A 152 -0.77 -1.00 -12.24
N PHE A 153 -0.59 0.30 -12.09
CA PHE A 153 -0.01 0.91 -10.91
C PHE A 153 -1.10 1.29 -9.92
N VAL A 154 -0.70 1.42 -8.67
CA VAL A 154 -1.55 1.81 -7.57
C VAL A 154 -1.57 3.33 -7.48
N ARG A 155 -2.77 3.88 -7.40
CA ARG A 155 -3.00 5.31 -7.23
C ARG A 155 -2.57 5.75 -5.84
N VAL A 156 -1.74 6.79 -5.78
CA VAL A 156 -1.40 7.48 -4.54
C VAL A 156 -1.73 8.96 -4.74
N ARG A 157 -2.66 9.50 -3.94
CA ARG A 157 -2.96 10.93 -4.01
C ARG A 157 -1.91 11.69 -3.22
N VAL A 158 -1.26 12.66 -3.85
CA VAL A 158 -0.18 13.45 -3.24
C VAL A 158 -0.62 14.90 -3.17
N LEU A 159 -0.88 15.37 -1.94
CA LEU A 159 -1.34 16.73 -1.63
C LEU A 159 -0.19 17.52 -1.04
N THR A 160 0.48 18.30 -1.87
CA THR A 160 1.74 18.97 -1.50
C THR A 160 1.80 20.38 -2.08
N SER A 161 2.59 21.23 -1.43
CA SER A 161 2.95 22.56 -1.93
C SER A 161 3.82 22.44 -3.19
N ALA A 162 4.09 23.56 -3.87
CA ALA A 162 4.92 23.56 -5.07
C ALA A 162 6.37 23.15 -4.74
N GLU A 163 6.89 23.59 -3.59
CA GLU A 163 8.23 23.27 -3.11
C GLU A 163 8.36 21.79 -2.73
N GLU A 164 7.41 21.26 -1.93
CA GLU A 164 7.35 19.84 -1.59
C GLU A 164 7.20 18.95 -2.85
N LYS A 165 6.41 19.41 -3.84
CA LYS A 165 6.24 18.70 -5.12
C LYS A 165 7.54 18.67 -5.92
N ALA A 166 8.33 19.74 -5.90
CA ALA A 166 9.60 19.78 -6.62
C ALA A 166 10.56 18.71 -6.08
N GLU A 167 10.68 18.59 -4.75
CA GLU A 167 11.51 17.56 -4.11
C GLU A 167 10.99 16.14 -4.37
N LEU A 168 9.68 15.90 -4.16
CA LEU A 168 9.08 14.59 -4.47
C LEU A 168 9.18 14.25 -5.96
N GLY A 169 9.16 15.27 -6.82
CA GLY A 169 9.26 15.19 -8.27
C GLY A 169 10.52 14.45 -8.73
N GLU A 170 11.65 14.70 -8.07
CA GLU A 170 12.92 14.04 -8.36
C GLU A 170 12.90 12.54 -8.04
N SER A 171 11.97 12.12 -7.16
CA SER A 171 11.83 10.72 -6.70
C SER A 171 10.59 10.01 -7.23
N ILE A 172 9.85 10.60 -8.18
CA ILE A 172 8.69 9.96 -8.84
C ILE A 172 9.08 8.62 -9.45
N SER A 173 10.28 8.53 -10.03
CA SER A 173 10.82 7.30 -10.62
C SER A 173 10.90 6.16 -9.60
N MET A 174 11.17 6.45 -8.33
CA MET A 174 11.19 5.44 -7.26
C MET A 174 9.79 4.95 -6.90
N LEU A 175 8.79 5.84 -6.89
CA LEU A 175 7.40 5.45 -6.66
C LEU A 175 6.89 4.54 -7.79
N SER A 176 7.16 4.92 -9.04
CA SER A 176 6.79 4.10 -10.20
C SER A 176 7.53 2.75 -10.24
N ALA A 177 8.81 2.71 -9.87
CA ALA A 177 9.56 1.46 -9.73
C ALA A 177 8.98 0.52 -8.66
N ASN A 178 8.22 1.04 -7.70
CA ASN A 178 7.51 0.26 -6.68
C ASN A 178 6.04 0.00 -7.04
N GLY A 179 5.61 0.29 -8.27
CA GLY A 179 4.26 0.03 -8.75
C GLY A 179 3.25 1.10 -8.35
N PHE A 180 3.69 2.31 -8.00
CA PHE A 180 2.81 3.43 -7.63
C PHE A 180 2.75 4.51 -8.70
N GLN A 181 1.54 5.03 -8.93
CA GLN A 181 1.28 6.20 -9.75
C GLN A 181 0.91 7.38 -8.82
N PRO A 182 1.83 8.31 -8.56
CA PRO A 182 1.50 9.51 -7.81
C PRO A 182 0.59 10.43 -8.64
N GLU A 183 -0.49 10.88 -8.03
CA GLU A 183 -1.40 11.89 -8.56
C GLU A 183 -1.24 13.16 -7.73
N PHE A 184 -0.48 14.13 -8.25
CA PHE A 184 -0.22 15.39 -7.55
C PHE A 184 -1.40 16.34 -7.69
N GLU A 185 -1.87 16.84 -6.58
CA GLU A 185 -2.93 17.83 -6.51
C GLU A 185 -2.63 18.88 -5.45
N THR A 186 -3.04 20.12 -5.72
CA THR A 186 -2.88 21.25 -4.80
C THR A 186 -4.20 21.70 -4.18
N GLY A 187 -5.34 21.30 -4.77
CA GLY A 187 -6.68 21.61 -4.30
C GLY A 187 -7.10 20.74 -3.11
N TYR A 188 -8.12 21.20 -2.39
CA TYR A 188 -8.71 20.49 -1.25
C TYR A 188 -10.20 20.17 -1.43
N LEU A 189 -10.84 20.65 -2.51
CA LEU A 189 -12.28 20.48 -2.75
C LEU A 189 -12.67 19.01 -2.84
N ASP A 190 -11.90 18.21 -3.60
CA ASP A 190 -12.09 16.76 -3.72
C ASP A 190 -12.09 16.04 -2.37
N LEU A 191 -11.31 16.52 -1.39
CA LEU A 191 -11.34 15.97 -0.04
C LEU A 191 -12.63 16.32 0.69
N LEU A 192 -13.08 17.57 0.59
CA LEU A 192 -14.29 18.06 1.26
C LEU A 192 -15.55 17.42 0.69
N ASP A 193 -15.59 17.17 -0.62
CA ASP A 193 -16.71 16.53 -1.32
C ASP A 193 -16.82 15.02 -1.05
N MET A 194 -15.76 14.41 -0.50
CA MET A 194 -15.76 13.01 -0.12
C MET A 194 -16.72 12.76 1.05
N ASN A 195 -17.56 11.74 0.96
CA ASN A 195 -18.55 11.36 1.97
C ASN A 195 -18.64 9.82 2.08
N GLU A 196 -19.45 9.32 3.02
CA GLU A 196 -19.58 7.87 3.25
C GLU A 196 -20.08 7.10 2.02
N GLU A 197 -20.88 7.75 1.17
CA GLU A 197 -21.51 7.13 -0.01
C GLU A 197 -20.54 7.03 -1.19
N ASN A 198 -19.66 8.02 -1.37
CA ASN A 198 -18.77 8.10 -2.53
C ASN A 198 -17.31 7.76 -2.22
N GLN A 199 -16.90 7.66 -0.95
CA GLN A 199 -15.47 7.59 -0.63
C GLN A 199 -14.74 6.42 -1.31
N SER A 200 -15.42 5.29 -1.59
CA SER A 200 -14.84 4.10 -2.24
C SER A 200 -14.18 4.37 -3.59
N VAL A 201 -14.61 5.42 -4.32
CA VAL A 201 -14.04 5.79 -5.62
C VAL A 201 -12.71 6.55 -5.52
N TYR A 202 -12.39 7.05 -4.33
CA TYR A 202 -11.15 7.77 -4.08
C TYR A 202 -9.99 6.83 -3.72
N PRO A 203 -8.73 7.25 -3.91
CA PRO A 203 -7.55 6.47 -3.52
C PRO A 203 -7.55 6.09 -2.03
N LEU A 204 -6.99 4.95 -1.67
CA LEU A 204 -6.83 4.52 -0.28
C LEU A 204 -5.57 5.11 0.36
N LEU A 205 -4.58 5.47 -0.47
CA LEU A 205 -3.29 6.00 -0.04
C LEU A 205 -3.19 7.50 -0.35
N TYR A 206 -2.85 8.27 0.68
CA TYR A 206 -2.57 9.68 0.61
C TYR A 206 -1.19 9.99 1.17
N VAL A 207 -0.45 10.84 0.47
CA VAL A 207 0.71 11.55 1.01
C VAL A 207 0.31 13.01 1.14
N ILE A 208 0.33 13.55 2.35
CA ILE A 208 -0.07 14.93 2.63
C ILE A 208 1.10 15.70 3.20
N GLY A 209 1.52 16.74 2.47
CA GLY A 209 2.55 17.67 2.85
C GLY A 209 2.11 18.56 4.01
N SER A 210 3.00 18.74 4.98
CA SER A 210 2.76 19.64 6.10
C SER A 210 2.67 21.10 5.64
N ARG A 211 3.49 21.49 4.64
CA ARG A 211 3.44 22.84 4.10
C ARG A 211 2.15 23.07 3.35
N TRP A 212 1.72 22.13 2.50
CA TRP A 212 0.42 22.19 1.82
C TRP A 212 -0.72 22.45 2.80
N PHE A 213 -0.80 21.66 3.88
CA PHE A 213 -1.84 21.84 4.88
C PHE A 213 -1.77 23.22 5.54
N GLY A 214 -0.56 23.71 5.83
CA GLY A 214 -0.33 25.05 6.37
C GLY A 214 -0.63 26.22 5.40
N THR A 215 -0.70 25.96 4.08
CA THR A 215 -1.06 26.97 3.08
C THR A 215 -2.56 27.11 2.83
N MET A 216 -3.38 26.26 3.45
CA MET A 216 -4.83 26.31 3.29
C MET A 216 -5.41 27.56 3.96
N PRO A 217 -6.53 28.12 3.44
CA PRO A 217 -7.19 29.25 4.08
C PRO A 217 -7.62 28.93 5.52
N GLU A 218 -7.43 29.86 6.45
CA GLU A 218 -7.83 29.65 7.85
C GLU A 218 -9.34 29.36 7.99
N SER A 219 -10.16 29.91 7.09
CA SER A 219 -11.61 29.70 7.06
C SER A 219 -12.01 28.24 6.84
N ILE A 220 -11.18 27.45 6.16
CA ILE A 220 -11.48 26.04 5.83
C ILE A 220 -10.67 25.04 6.67
N HIS A 221 -9.73 25.51 7.49
CA HIS A 221 -8.89 24.65 8.33
C HIS A 221 -9.70 23.73 9.25
N ALA A 222 -10.75 24.24 9.90
CA ALA A 222 -11.55 23.42 10.82
C ALA A 222 -12.24 22.26 10.09
N GLU A 223 -12.81 22.55 8.92
CA GLU A 223 -13.50 21.57 8.08
C GLU A 223 -12.52 20.52 7.52
N LEU A 224 -11.37 20.96 7.00
CA LEU A 224 -10.34 20.07 6.49
C LEU A 224 -9.78 19.15 7.57
N LYS A 225 -9.59 19.64 8.81
CA LYS A 225 -9.18 18.79 9.94
C LYS A 225 -10.22 17.72 10.27
N ALA A 226 -11.50 18.08 10.25
CA ALA A 226 -12.59 17.12 10.48
C ALA A 226 -12.59 16.06 9.36
N LYS A 227 -12.48 16.51 8.11
CA LYS A 227 -12.43 15.65 6.92
C LYS A 227 -11.29 14.64 6.96
N LEU A 228 -10.08 15.08 7.27
CA LEU A 228 -8.92 14.19 7.37
C LEU A 228 -9.08 13.15 8.48
N LYS A 229 -9.69 13.53 9.61
CA LYS A 229 -10.02 12.58 10.70
C LYS A 229 -11.06 11.56 10.26
N GLU A 230 -12.08 11.97 9.53
CA GLU A 230 -13.09 11.07 8.95
C GLU A 230 -12.45 10.09 7.96
N MET A 231 -11.62 10.59 7.03
CA MET A 231 -10.90 9.74 6.07
C MET A 231 -10.08 8.66 6.78
N ILE A 232 -9.34 9.02 7.82
CA ILE A 232 -8.58 8.03 8.61
C ILE A 232 -9.54 7.05 9.32
N GLY A 233 -10.66 7.55 9.84
CA GLY A 233 -11.72 6.72 10.43
C GLY A 233 -12.35 5.73 9.44
N TRP A 234 -12.40 6.09 8.16
CA TRP A 234 -12.82 5.22 7.06
C TRP A 234 -11.73 4.25 6.59
N GLY A 235 -10.56 4.25 7.22
CA GLY A 235 -9.46 3.34 6.90
C GLY A 235 -8.50 3.85 5.83
N ARG A 236 -8.60 5.11 5.39
CA ARG A 236 -7.63 5.72 4.48
C ARG A 236 -6.25 5.78 5.15
N GLN A 237 -5.24 5.42 4.40
CA GLN A 237 -3.85 5.47 4.83
C GLN A 237 -3.27 6.82 4.45
N VAL A 238 -3.08 7.68 5.44
CA VAL A 238 -2.52 9.03 5.26
C VAL A 238 -1.11 9.05 5.82
N ILE A 239 -0.13 9.38 4.98
CA ILE A 239 1.28 9.57 5.34
C ILE A 239 1.56 11.07 5.37
N ASN A 240 2.09 11.59 6.48
CA ASN A 240 2.41 13.01 6.57
C ASN A 240 3.83 13.28 6.07
N TYR A 241 3.97 13.80 4.85
CA TYR A 241 5.26 14.26 4.38
C TYR A 241 5.63 15.58 5.09
N HIS A 242 6.79 15.59 5.76
CA HIS A 242 7.28 16.75 6.50
C HIS A 242 8.78 16.87 6.22
N PRO A 243 9.17 17.54 5.12
CA PRO A 243 10.56 17.53 4.71
C PRO A 243 11.46 18.23 5.74
N GLU A 244 12.70 17.77 5.87
CA GLU A 244 13.63 18.24 6.91
C GLU A 244 13.96 19.73 6.83
N TRP A 245 13.90 20.33 5.64
CA TRP A 245 14.11 21.76 5.45
C TRP A 245 12.93 22.61 5.94
N LEU A 246 11.77 22.01 6.20
CA LEU A 246 10.60 22.71 6.66
C LEU A 246 10.83 23.23 8.09
N THR A 247 10.60 24.52 8.28
CA THR A 247 10.87 25.16 9.57
C THR A 247 9.94 24.60 10.66
N HIS A 248 10.43 24.59 11.90
CA HIS A 248 9.65 24.17 13.08
C HIS A 248 8.39 25.01 13.35
N ASP A 249 8.24 26.16 12.68
CA ASP A 249 7.06 27.01 12.75
C ASP A 249 5.84 26.38 12.04
N VAL A 250 6.09 25.48 11.07
CA VAL A 250 5.03 24.72 10.42
C VAL A 250 4.73 23.49 11.26
N ASN A 251 3.52 23.43 11.82
CA ASN A 251 3.07 22.24 12.52
C ASN A 251 2.97 21.06 11.55
N THR A 252 3.47 19.90 11.97
CA THR A 252 3.22 18.64 11.29
C THR A 252 1.72 18.36 11.25
N LEU A 253 1.27 17.54 10.30
CA LEU A 253 -0.14 17.18 10.20
C LEU A 253 -0.62 16.48 11.47
N ASN A 254 0.24 15.66 12.08
CA ASN A 254 -0.04 15.02 13.37
C ASN A 254 -0.42 16.03 14.45
N ARG A 255 0.42 17.05 14.61
CA ARG A 255 0.22 18.11 15.61
C ARG A 255 -1.01 18.94 15.27
N ALA A 256 -1.22 19.26 13.99
CA ALA A 256 -2.37 20.04 13.53
C ALA A 256 -3.71 19.31 13.77
N LEU A 257 -3.72 17.99 13.63
CA LEU A 257 -4.89 17.13 13.88
C LEU A 257 -5.03 16.73 15.36
N GLY A 258 -4.00 16.95 16.18
CA GLY A 258 -4.01 16.63 17.61
C GLY A 258 -3.95 15.13 17.87
N PHE A 259 -3.29 14.36 16.99
CA PHE A 259 -3.10 12.94 17.20
C PHE A 259 -2.02 12.66 18.25
N LYS A 260 -2.28 11.63 19.07
CA LYS A 260 -1.33 11.14 20.07
C LYS A 260 -0.56 9.95 19.51
N TYR A 261 0.60 9.68 20.10
CA TYR A 261 1.36 8.47 19.84
C TYR A 261 0.48 7.21 19.94
N GLY A 262 0.63 6.28 18.99
CA GLY A 262 -0.18 5.07 18.88
C GLY A 262 -1.51 5.22 18.12
N PHE A 263 -1.90 6.42 17.65
CA PHE A 263 -3.14 6.61 16.89
C PHE A 263 -3.17 5.79 15.59
N THR A 264 -2.30 6.12 14.64
CA THR A 264 -2.00 5.25 13.49
C THR A 264 -0.52 5.40 13.16
N PRO A 265 0.18 4.32 12.82
CA PRO A 265 1.61 4.40 12.51
C PRO A 265 1.88 5.23 11.24
N VAL A 266 0.93 5.31 10.31
CA VAL A 266 1.10 6.05 9.04
C VAL A 266 0.96 7.55 9.19
N VAL A 267 0.00 8.00 10.01
CA VAL A 267 -0.16 9.43 10.24
C VAL A 267 0.98 9.93 11.11
N LEU A 268 1.35 9.16 12.14
CA LEU A 268 2.48 9.46 13.03
C LEU A 268 3.87 9.38 12.37
N THR A 269 4.00 8.74 11.20
CA THR A 269 5.25 8.82 10.43
C THR A 269 5.34 10.15 9.69
N GLU A 270 6.46 10.83 9.89
CA GLU A 270 6.80 12.12 9.29
C GLU A 270 8.09 11.96 8.47
N PRO A 271 8.05 11.27 7.31
CA PRO A 271 9.24 11.11 6.47
C PRO A 271 9.85 12.46 6.11
N GLY A 272 11.16 12.56 6.32
CA GLY A 272 11.93 13.79 6.11
C GLY A 272 12.35 14.00 4.65
N ASN A 273 12.20 12.98 3.82
CA ASN A 273 12.60 12.99 2.42
C ASN A 273 11.73 12.07 1.55
N ALA A 274 11.90 12.20 0.25
CA ALA A 274 11.12 11.48 -0.75
C ALA A 274 11.37 9.97 -0.77
N GLN A 275 12.61 9.52 -0.51
CA GLN A 275 12.97 8.10 -0.51
C GLN A 275 12.33 7.35 0.66
N GLU A 276 12.33 7.96 1.84
CA GLU A 276 11.60 7.44 3.01
C GLU A 276 10.10 7.39 2.75
N THR A 277 9.55 8.45 2.15
CA THR A 277 8.14 8.49 1.77
C THR A 277 7.79 7.33 0.85
N ALA A 278 8.55 7.11 -0.22
CA ALA A 278 8.33 6.00 -1.15
C ALA A 278 8.41 4.63 -0.45
N SER A 279 9.39 4.46 0.45
CA SER A 279 9.56 3.23 1.23
C SER A 279 8.38 2.99 2.18
N ILE A 280 7.85 4.02 2.83
CA ILE A 280 6.69 3.93 3.72
C ILE A 280 5.41 3.67 2.91
N VAL A 281 5.23 4.30 1.76
CA VAL A 281 4.12 4.03 0.83
C VAL A 281 4.14 2.55 0.42
N ALA A 282 5.30 2.04 0.00
CA ALA A 282 5.47 0.63 -0.39
C ALA A 282 5.10 -0.34 0.75
N LYS A 283 5.65 -0.13 1.96
CA LYS A 283 5.34 -0.94 3.15
C LYS A 283 3.88 -0.83 3.57
N THR A 284 3.28 0.35 3.47
CA THR A 284 1.87 0.57 3.83
C THR A 284 0.95 -0.14 2.87
N PHE A 285 1.25 -0.08 1.58
CA PHE A 285 0.52 -0.83 0.58
C PHE A 285 0.63 -2.33 0.82
N GLU A 286 1.83 -2.87 1.06
CA GLU A 286 1.99 -4.29 1.42
C GLU A 286 1.10 -4.68 2.61
N ARG A 287 1.01 -3.85 3.65
CA ARG A 287 0.10 -4.11 4.78
C ARG A 287 -1.37 -4.11 4.39
N MET A 288 -1.80 -3.29 3.43
CA MET A 288 -3.18 -3.31 2.94
C MET A 288 -3.53 -4.60 2.20
N PHE A 289 -2.55 -5.26 1.57
CA PHE A 289 -2.76 -6.58 0.95
C PHE A 289 -2.77 -7.72 1.94
N HIS A 290 -2.03 -7.59 3.04
CA HIS A 290 -1.80 -8.68 4.00
C HIS A 290 -2.67 -8.58 5.26
N SER A 291 -3.31 -7.44 5.51
CA SER A 291 -4.16 -7.28 6.70
C SER A 291 -5.55 -7.85 6.42
N PRO A 292 -6.02 -8.84 7.21
CA PRO A 292 -7.45 -9.07 7.28
C PRO A 292 -8.10 -7.75 7.70
N SER A 293 -9.12 -7.32 6.96
CA SER A 293 -9.93 -6.19 7.36
C SER A 293 -10.43 -6.46 8.78
N VAL A 294 -9.84 -5.78 9.77
CA VAL A 294 -10.37 -5.79 11.14
C VAL A 294 -11.56 -4.85 11.10
N THR A 295 -12.69 -5.38 10.66
CA THR A 295 -14.01 -4.80 10.87
C THR A 295 -14.76 -5.67 11.86
N LYS A 296 -14.87 -5.16 13.09
CA LYS A 296 -16.00 -5.46 13.98
C LYS A 296 -16.75 -4.16 14.21
#